data_AF-K1YD27-F1
#
_entry.id   AF-K1YD27-F1
#
_cell.length_a   1.000
_cell.length_b   1.000
_cell.length_c   1.000
_cell.angle_alpha   90.00
_cell.angle_beta   90.00
_cell.angle_gamma   90.00
#
_symmetry.space_group_name_H-M   'P 1'
#
loop_
_entity.id
_entity.type
_entity.pdbx_description
1 polymer ?
#
loop_
_entity_poly.entity_id
_entity_poly.type
_entity_poly.pdbx_seq_one_letter_code
_entity_poly.pdbx_strand_id
1 'polypeptide(L)'
;MKNTPHFIGPKGSRKDGKSKITPFKIFQGKAFYNKQTGELLSMDFAQPMSNGDTRAGVLSAAKTLGMKNPEKVAKEAVAGWQTIYFGSNHLVTKSKALFCANCHAPNGVLNFKDLGYSDKEIVRLTSPELFMKKLAEKQKEEW
;
A
#
# COMPACT_ATOMS: atom_id res chain seq x y z
N MET A 1 -0.07 -1.71 23.94
CA MET A 1 0.45 -2.12 22.62
C MET A 1 0.31 -0.95 21.65
N LYS A 2 1.34 -0.64 20.85
CA LYS A 2 1.23 0.41 19.83
C LYS A 2 0.24 -0.07 18.76
N ASN A 3 -0.73 0.78 18.45
CA ASN A 3 -1.69 0.60 17.35
C ASN A 3 -0.96 0.82 16.01
N THR A 4 -0.02 -0.06 15.69
CA THR A 4 0.70 -0.06 14.41
C THR A 4 -0.15 -0.82 13.41
N PRO A 5 -0.46 -0.23 12.24
CA PRO A 5 -1.19 -0.91 11.19
C PRO A 5 -0.53 -2.25 10.86
N HIS A 6 -1.32 -3.33 10.86
CA HIS A 6 -0.82 -4.58 10.29
C HIS A 6 -0.60 -4.34 8.79
N PHE A 7 0.65 -4.41 8.33
CA PHE A 7 0.97 -4.24 6.92
C PHE A 7 0.44 -5.43 6.13
N ILE A 8 -0.71 -5.23 5.48
CA ILE A 8 -1.30 -6.18 4.54
C ILE A 8 -1.05 -5.60 3.14
N GLY A 9 0.16 -5.83 2.63
CA GLY A 9 0.62 -5.18 1.41
C GLY A 9 1.64 -5.98 0.61
N PRO A 10 2.06 -5.44 -0.55
CA PRO A 10 2.99 -6.11 -1.43
C PRO A 10 4.33 -6.34 -0.73
N LYS A 11 4.87 -7.55 -0.91
CA LYS A 11 6.22 -7.92 -0.46
C LYS A 11 7.16 -7.80 -1.65
N GLY A 12 8.27 -7.11 -1.45
CA GLY A 12 9.27 -6.92 -2.49
C GLY A 12 10.29 -5.87 -2.09
N SER A 13 11.41 -5.82 -2.81
CA SER A 13 12.41 -4.77 -2.65
C SER A 13 13.22 -4.60 -3.93
N ARG A 14 13.96 -3.50 -4.04
CA ARG A 14 14.89 -3.27 -5.16
C ARG A 14 15.95 -4.36 -5.31
N LYS A 15 16.32 -5.05 -4.22
CA LYS A 15 17.32 -6.14 -4.25
C LYS A 15 16.74 -7.47 -4.69
N ASP A 16 15.41 -7.60 -4.69
CA ASP A 16 14.75 -8.81 -5.15
C ASP A 16 14.55 -8.74 -6.67
N GLY A 17 15.37 -9.48 -7.43
CA GLY A 17 15.31 -9.51 -8.88
C GLY A 17 14.00 -10.10 -9.45
N LYS A 18 13.15 -10.73 -8.62
CA LYS A 18 11.81 -11.19 -9.02
C LYS A 18 10.74 -10.11 -8.82
N SER A 19 11.04 -9.08 -8.04
CA SER A 19 10.11 -7.98 -7.77
C SER A 19 10.06 -6.99 -8.93
N LYS A 20 8.88 -6.41 -9.15
CA LYS A 20 8.65 -5.31 -10.11
C LYS A 20 7.83 -4.21 -9.44
N ILE A 21 8.11 -2.96 -9.81
CA ILE A 21 7.28 -1.82 -9.42
C ILE A 21 5.89 -2.01 -10.05
N THR A 22 4.85 -1.99 -9.21
CA THR A 22 3.46 -2.29 -9.59
C THR A 22 2.53 -1.26 -8.93
N PRO A 23 1.46 -0.79 -9.62
CA PRO A 23 0.52 0.16 -9.02
C PRO A 23 -0.45 -0.51 -8.06
N PHE A 24 -0.72 0.16 -6.94
CA PHE A 24 -1.69 -0.29 -5.94
C PHE A 24 -2.66 0.84 -5.59
N LYS A 25 -3.95 0.50 -5.46
CA LYS A 25 -4.92 1.31 -4.72
C LYS A 25 -4.68 1.10 -3.24
N ILE A 26 -4.52 2.20 -2.49
CA ILE A 26 -4.34 2.17 -1.04
C ILE A 26 -5.67 2.48 -0.37
N PHE A 27 -6.06 1.65 0.61
CA PHE A 27 -7.18 1.91 1.50
C PHE A 27 -6.67 2.07 2.93
N GLN A 28 -7.03 3.18 3.57
CA GLN A 28 -6.74 3.42 4.98
C GLN A 28 -8.04 3.57 5.75
N GLY A 29 -8.18 2.83 6.84
CA GLY A 29 -9.39 2.83 7.64
C GLY A 29 -9.15 2.35 9.06
N LYS A 30 -10.15 2.53 9.92
CA LYS A 30 -10.15 1.93 11.25
C LYS A 30 -10.85 0.57 11.22
N ALA A 31 -10.25 -0.42 11.88
CA ALA A 31 -10.84 -1.72 12.14
C ALA A 31 -10.67 -2.11 13.60
N PHE A 32 -11.28 -3.21 14.01
CA PHE A 32 -11.17 -3.71 15.36
C PHE A 32 -10.06 -4.73 15.50
N TYR A 33 -9.33 -4.65 16.60
CA TYR A 33 -8.25 -5.56 16.95
C TYR A 33 -8.52 -6.18 18.31
N ASN A 34 -8.03 -7.40 18.49
CA ASN A 34 -8.03 -8.07 19.78
C ASN A 34 -7.08 -7.33 20.72
N LYS A 35 -7.58 -6.88 21.88
CA LYS A 35 -6.80 -6.11 22.85
C LYS A 35 -5.60 -6.89 23.42
N GLN A 36 -5.71 -8.22 23.51
CA GLN A 36 -4.70 -9.08 24.12
C GLN A 36 -3.65 -9.54 23.11
N THR A 37 -4.05 -9.91 21.89
CA THR A 37 -3.12 -10.46 20.89
C THR A 37 -2.66 -9.41 19.87
N GLY A 38 -3.40 -8.31 19.71
CA GLY A 38 -3.16 -7.32 18.66
C GLY A 38 -3.59 -7.78 17.26
N GLU A 39 -4.23 -8.94 17.13
CA GLU A 39 -4.69 -9.47 15.85
C GLU A 39 -5.94 -8.73 15.35
N LEU A 40 -6.05 -8.59 14.03
CA LEU A 40 -7.22 -8.02 13.38
C LEU A 40 -8.45 -8.93 13.63
N LEU A 41 -9.55 -8.36 14.08
CA LEU A 41 -10.80 -9.06 14.27
C LEU A 41 -11.66 -8.98 13.00
N SER A 42 -12.27 -10.11 12.65
CA SER A 42 -13.30 -10.16 11.62
C SER A 42 -14.53 -9.36 12.05
N MET A 43 -15.25 -8.82 11.06
CA MET A 43 -16.50 -8.10 11.27
C MET A 43 -17.51 -8.55 10.23
N ASP A 44 -18.72 -8.85 10.69
CA ASP A 44 -19.88 -9.01 9.83
C ASP A 44 -20.42 -7.62 9.51
N PHE A 45 -20.40 -7.24 8.24
CA PHE A 45 -20.81 -5.93 7.77
C PHE A 45 -22.33 -5.74 7.70
N ALA A 46 -23.14 -6.80 7.86
CA ALA A 46 -24.60 -6.67 7.84
C ALA A 46 -25.12 -5.78 8.97
N GLN A 47 -24.59 -5.95 10.20
CA GLN A 47 -25.00 -5.15 11.36
C GLN A 47 -24.67 -3.66 11.17
N PRO A 48 -23.39 -3.27 10.92
CA PRO A 48 -23.04 -1.86 10.81
C PRO A 48 -23.69 -1.17 9.60
N MET A 49 -23.96 -1.90 8.51
CA MET A 49 -24.66 -1.35 7.35
C MET A 49 -26.15 -1.10 7.63
N SER A 50 -26.77 -1.88 8.52
CA SER A 50 -28.19 -1.71 8.87
C SER A 50 -28.43 -0.66 9.94
N ASN A 51 -27.52 -0.49 10.91
CA ASN A 51 -27.78 0.34 12.10
C ASN A 51 -26.57 1.18 12.59
N GLY A 52 -25.42 1.10 11.92
CA GLY A 52 -24.20 1.83 12.30
C GLY A 52 -23.42 1.22 13.48
N ASP A 53 -23.89 0.15 14.11
CA ASP A 53 -23.22 -0.49 15.23
C ASP A 53 -22.08 -1.41 14.75
N THR A 54 -20.90 -0.83 14.67
CA THR A 54 -19.67 -1.54 14.30
C THR A 54 -19.26 -2.63 15.29
N ARG A 55 -19.66 -2.57 16.57
CA ARG A 55 -19.35 -3.61 17.57
C ARG A 55 -20.30 -4.79 17.49
N ALA A 56 -21.56 -4.57 17.12
CA ALA A 56 -22.48 -5.65 16.79
C ALA A 56 -21.94 -6.51 15.63
N GLY A 57 -21.28 -5.88 14.64
CA GLY A 57 -20.60 -6.60 13.56
C GLY A 57 -19.45 -7.51 14.03
N VAL A 58 -18.64 -7.04 14.99
CA VAL A 58 -17.58 -7.87 15.60
C VAL A 58 -18.18 -9.03 16.39
N LEU A 59 -19.24 -8.77 17.16
CA LEU A 59 -19.95 -9.80 17.93
C LEU A 59 -20.53 -10.88 17.02
N SER A 60 -21.22 -10.48 15.96
CA SER A 60 -21.80 -11.38 14.96
C SER A 60 -20.72 -12.25 14.32
N ALA A 61 -19.61 -11.66 13.85
CA ALA A 61 -18.49 -12.42 13.31
C ALA A 61 -17.87 -13.39 14.31
N ALA A 62 -17.65 -12.96 15.56
CA ALA A 62 -17.07 -13.82 16.59
C ALA A 62 -17.96 -15.03 16.92
N LYS A 63 -19.29 -14.85 16.91
CA LYS A 63 -20.26 -15.95 17.06
C LYS A 63 -20.20 -16.93 15.88
N THR A 64 -20.23 -16.41 14.66
CA THR A 64 -20.16 -17.23 13.44
C THR A 64 -18.87 -18.03 13.35
N LEU A 65 -17.75 -17.46 13.81
CA LEU A 65 -16.44 -18.12 13.83
C LEU A 65 -16.25 -19.07 15.03
N GLY A 66 -17.23 -19.20 15.93
CA GLY A 66 -17.15 -20.09 17.10
C GLY A 66 -16.10 -19.67 18.12
N MET A 67 -15.79 -18.36 18.22
CA MET A 67 -14.80 -17.87 19.19
C MET A 67 -15.30 -18.04 20.63
N LYS A 68 -14.38 -18.34 21.56
CA LYS A 68 -14.73 -18.39 22.99
C LYS A 68 -15.10 -17.00 23.50
N ASN A 69 -16.22 -16.91 24.24
CA ASN A 69 -16.74 -15.68 24.86
C ASN A 69 -16.85 -14.50 23.86
N PRO A 70 -17.66 -14.63 22.79
CA PRO A 70 -17.72 -13.65 21.72
C PRO A 70 -18.20 -12.26 22.19
N GLU A 71 -19.05 -12.19 23.23
CA GLU A 71 -19.46 -10.94 23.88
C GLU A 71 -18.27 -10.19 24.46
N LYS A 72 -17.34 -10.92 25.11
CA LYS A 72 -16.12 -10.35 25.67
C LYS A 72 -15.20 -9.85 24.55
N VAL A 73 -15.03 -10.64 23.48
CA VAL A 73 -14.23 -10.25 22.31
C VAL A 73 -14.74 -8.93 21.73
N ALA A 74 -16.04 -8.81 21.48
CA ALA A 74 -16.63 -7.60 20.91
C ALA A 74 -16.55 -6.39 21.84
N LYS A 75 -16.74 -6.59 23.15
CA LYS A 75 -16.65 -5.52 24.17
C LYS A 75 -15.22 -5.01 24.33
N GLU A 76 -14.24 -5.90 24.33
CA GLU A 76 -12.82 -5.57 24.53
C GLU A 76 -12.09 -5.14 23.25
N ALA A 77 -12.70 -5.33 22.08
CA ALA A 77 -12.14 -4.93 20.80
C ALA A 77 -11.73 -3.45 20.79
N VAL A 78 -10.52 -3.18 20.31
CA VAL A 78 -9.94 -1.82 20.23
C VAL A 78 -9.89 -1.36 18.78
N ALA A 79 -10.30 -0.13 18.52
CA ALA A 79 -10.22 0.44 17.19
C ALA A 79 -8.77 0.79 16.84
N GLY A 80 -8.31 0.31 15.69
CA GLY A 80 -6.95 0.51 15.20
C GLY A 80 -6.88 0.91 13.74
N TRP A 81 -5.82 1.59 13.33
CA TRP A 81 -5.61 1.91 11.91
C TRP A 81 -5.16 0.66 11.16
N GLN A 82 -5.65 0.50 9.94
CA GLN A 82 -5.15 -0.48 8.97
C GLN A 82 -4.87 0.21 7.63
N THR A 83 -3.87 -0.30 6.91
CA THR A 83 -3.58 0.09 5.53
C THR A 83 -3.57 -1.17 4.68
N ILE A 84 -4.42 -1.20 3.65
CA ILE A 84 -4.60 -2.33 2.74
C ILE A 84 -4.22 -1.88 1.33
N TYR A 85 -3.49 -2.73 0.61
CA TYR A 85 -3.08 -2.49 -0.77
C TYR A 85 -3.83 -3.43 -1.72
N PHE A 86 -4.49 -2.86 -2.72
CA PHE A 86 -5.17 -3.61 -3.78
C PHE A 86 -4.44 -3.40 -5.10
N GLY A 87 -4.04 -4.49 -5.77
CA GLY A 87 -3.40 -4.40 -7.09
C GLY A 87 -4.31 -3.71 -8.11
N SER A 88 -3.78 -2.71 -8.81
CA SER A 88 -4.53 -1.99 -9.85
C SER A 88 -4.29 -2.64 -11.22
N ASN A 89 -5.07 -3.68 -11.53
CA ASN A 89 -4.84 -4.54 -12.71
C ASN A 89 -5.85 -4.33 -13.86
N HIS A 90 -6.87 -3.49 -13.66
CA HIS A 90 -7.92 -3.21 -14.66
C HIS A 90 -7.87 -1.73 -15.07
N LEU A 91 -8.70 -1.33 -16.05
CA LEU A 91 -8.77 0.04 -16.60
C LEU A 91 -7.48 0.50 -17.32
N VAL A 92 -6.86 -0.40 -18.09
CA VAL A 92 -5.64 -0.11 -18.86
C VAL A 92 -5.92 0.91 -19.97
N THR A 93 -5.11 1.96 -20.06
CA THR A 93 -5.21 2.99 -21.11
C THR A 93 -3.92 3.07 -21.93
N LYS A 94 -4.03 3.06 -23.26
CA LYS A 94 -2.87 3.27 -24.16
C LYS A 94 -2.54 4.75 -24.36
N SER A 95 -3.54 5.58 -24.68
CA SER A 95 -3.34 7.00 -24.99
C SER A 95 -2.96 7.85 -23.78
N LYS A 96 -3.18 7.35 -22.55
CA LYS A 96 -2.80 7.98 -21.29
C LYS A 96 -1.72 7.19 -20.54
N ALA A 97 -0.92 6.40 -21.26
CA ALA A 97 0.21 5.70 -20.66
C ALA A 97 1.22 6.72 -20.11
N LEU A 98 1.84 6.38 -18.98
CA LEU A 98 2.93 7.17 -18.42
C LEU A 98 4.12 7.13 -19.39
N PHE A 99 4.69 8.30 -19.68
CA PHE A 99 5.90 8.46 -20.47
C PHE A 99 7.07 8.88 -19.58
N CYS A 100 8.28 8.95 -20.15
CA CYS A 100 9.53 9.13 -19.42
C CYS A 100 9.46 10.24 -18.36
N ALA A 101 8.96 11.43 -18.72
CA ALA A 101 8.91 12.55 -17.79
C ALA A 101 7.91 12.35 -16.63
N ASN A 102 6.86 11.54 -16.79
CA ASN A 102 5.95 11.26 -15.68
C ASN A 102 6.67 10.52 -14.54
N CYS A 103 7.69 9.73 -14.84
CA CYS A 103 8.48 9.01 -13.83
C CYS A 103 9.76 9.76 -13.45
N HIS A 104 10.43 10.37 -14.43
CA HIS A 104 11.78 10.92 -14.31
C HIS A 104 11.83 12.44 -14.08
N ALA A 105 10.70 13.15 -14.03
CA ALA A 105 10.71 14.52 -13.53
C ALA A 105 11.00 14.52 -12.01
N PRO A 106 11.57 15.62 -11.45
CA PRO A 106 11.77 15.76 -10.00
C PRO A 106 10.51 15.53 -9.16
N ASN A 107 9.34 15.81 -9.71
CA ASN A 107 8.02 15.59 -9.12
C ASN A 107 7.22 14.47 -9.82
N GLY A 108 7.92 13.48 -10.37
CA GLY A 108 7.31 12.33 -11.04
C GLY A 108 6.50 11.43 -10.09
N VAL A 109 5.78 10.47 -10.67
CA VAL A 109 4.87 9.57 -9.95
C VAL A 109 5.59 8.52 -9.08
N LEU A 110 6.91 8.36 -9.24
CA LEU A 110 7.70 7.40 -8.47
C LEU A 110 8.43 8.08 -7.32
N ASN A 111 8.15 7.63 -6.09
CA ASN A 111 9.00 7.95 -4.96
C ASN A 111 10.20 6.99 -4.94
N PHE A 112 11.26 7.34 -5.67
CA PHE A 112 12.47 6.52 -5.76
C PHE A 112 13.14 6.25 -4.41
N LYS A 113 13.06 7.20 -3.47
CA LYS A 113 13.63 7.02 -2.13
C LYS A 113 12.93 5.90 -1.36
N ASP A 114 11.59 5.91 -1.35
CA ASP A 114 10.79 4.87 -0.70
C ASP A 114 10.91 3.51 -1.40
N LEU A 115 11.19 3.52 -2.72
CA LEU A 115 11.52 2.32 -3.49
C LEU A 115 12.93 1.77 -3.22
N GLY A 116 13.75 2.48 -2.44
CA GLY A 116 15.09 2.03 -2.02
C GLY A 116 16.22 2.38 -2.99
N TYR A 117 16.06 3.40 -3.84
CA TYR A 117 17.16 3.95 -4.63
C TYR A 117 18.02 4.88 -3.79
N SER A 118 19.33 4.91 -4.04
CA SER A 118 20.25 5.85 -3.38
C SER A 118 20.10 7.27 -3.92
N ASP A 119 20.45 8.29 -3.12
CA ASP A 119 20.35 9.69 -3.54
C ASP A 119 21.12 9.97 -4.85
N LYS A 120 22.29 9.35 -5.03
CA LYS A 120 23.06 9.44 -6.29
C LYS A 120 22.30 8.86 -7.49
N GLU A 121 21.59 7.74 -7.30
CA GLU A 121 20.76 7.17 -8.35
C GLU A 121 19.54 8.03 -8.64
N ILE A 122 18.90 8.59 -7.61
CA ILE A 122 17.75 9.47 -7.76
C ILE A 122 18.15 10.67 -8.61
N VAL A 123 19.23 11.38 -8.27
CA VAL A 123 19.74 12.51 -9.07
C VAL A 123 19.99 12.11 -10.53
N ARG A 124 20.61 10.94 -10.76
CA ARG A 124 20.84 10.43 -12.11
C ARG A 124 19.55 10.12 -12.86
N LEU A 125 18.55 9.59 -12.18
CA LEU A 125 17.27 9.19 -12.75
C LEU A 125 16.32 10.37 -12.96
N THR A 126 16.51 11.49 -12.23
CA THR A 126 15.60 12.63 -12.28
C THR A 126 16.21 13.93 -12.79
N SER A 127 17.44 13.90 -13.30
CA SER A 127 18.12 15.08 -13.87
C SER A 127 18.05 15.08 -15.40
N PRO A 128 17.25 15.98 -16.01
CA PRO A 128 17.23 16.16 -17.45
C PRO A 128 18.59 16.58 -18.01
N GLU A 129 19.34 17.40 -17.27
CA GLU A 129 20.67 17.86 -17.68
C GLU A 129 21.65 16.69 -17.85
N LEU A 130 21.71 15.80 -16.84
CA LEU A 130 22.57 14.61 -16.90
C LEU A 130 22.15 13.66 -18.02
N PHE A 131 20.85 13.57 -18.30
CA PHE A 131 20.33 12.77 -19.42
C PHE A 131 20.75 13.35 -20.77
N MET A 132 20.54 14.65 -20.99
CA MET A 132 20.90 15.33 -22.24
C MET A 132 22.41 15.32 -22.49
N LYS A 133 23.22 15.50 -21.44
CA LYS A 133 24.68 15.40 -21.52
C LYS A 133 25.12 14.02 -22.02
N LYS A 134 24.57 12.94 -21.45
CA LYS A 134 24.87 11.57 -21.88
C LYS A 134 24.43 11.27 -23.31
N LEU A 135 23.28 11.80 -23.73
CA LEU A 135 22.83 11.65 -25.12
C LEU A 135 23.80 12.32 -26.09
N ALA A 136 24.24 13.55 -25.78
CA ALA A 136 25.19 14.28 -26.60
C ALA A 136 26.57 13.60 -26.64
N GLU A 137 27.03 13.01 -25.54
CA GLU A 137 28.27 12.21 -25.48
C GLU A 137 28.16 10.96 -26.36
N LYS A 138 27.08 10.19 -26.21
CA LYS A 138 26.86 8.98 -27.01
C LYS A 138 26.78 9.27 -28.50
N GLN A 139 26.13 10.37 -28.90
CA GLN A 139 26.04 10.76 -30.31
C GLN A 139 27.41 11.12 -30.92
N LYS A 140 28.37 11.58 -30.11
CA LYS A 140 29.75 11.83 -30.57
C LYS A 140 30.56 10.54 -30.74
N GLU A 141 30.22 9.48 -30.01
CA GLU A 141 30.89 8.16 -30.11
C GLU A 141 30.36 7.32 -31.29
N GLU A 142 29.12 7.58 -31.73
CA GLU A 142 28.47 6.89 -32.86
C GLU A 142 28.72 7.56 -34.22
N TRP A 143 29.56 8.63 -34.27
CA TRP A 143 30.04 9.29 -35.48
C TRP A 143 31.50 8.95 -35.77
#